data_AF-A0A377Z0W9-F1
#
_entry.id   AF-A0A377Z0W9-F1
#
_cell.length_a   1.000
_cell.length_b   1.000
_cell.length_c   1.000
_cell.angle_alpha   90.00
_cell.angle_beta   90.00
_cell.angle_gamma   90.00
#
_symmetry.space_group_name_H-M   'P 1'
#
loop_
_entity.id
_entity.type
_entity.pdbx_description
1 polymer ?
#
loop_
_entity_poly.entity_id
_entity_poly.type
_entity_poly.pdbx_seq_one_letter_code
_entity_poly.pdbx_strand_id
1 'polypeptide(L)'
;MTDPYAHSLSTNSEYSQVVDLNDSALKPEGWDGLTMPHAQKTKSRPGENDDPRIAYSRSLRLGSNPFLRSCAVSIWRSPPRKANMVQHLKQLSARA
;
A
#
# COMPACT_ATOMS: atom_id res chain seq x y z
N MET A 1 4.00 -28.71 1.47
CA MET A 1 4.85 -27.78 2.24
C MET A 1 5.36 -26.75 1.26
N THR A 2 5.05 -25.47 1.47
CA THR A 2 5.61 -24.35 0.71
C THR A 2 6.86 -23.82 1.43
N ASP A 3 7.75 -23.17 0.69
CA ASP A 3 9.00 -22.62 1.25
C ASP A 3 8.68 -21.49 2.26
N PRO A 4 9.17 -21.55 3.51
CA PRO A 4 9.01 -20.46 4.48
C PRO A 4 9.60 -19.11 4.02
N TYR A 5 10.51 -19.12 3.03
CA TYR A 5 11.12 -17.93 2.43
C TYR A 5 10.59 -17.62 1.02
N ALA A 6 9.39 -18.09 0.68
CA ALA A 6 8.79 -17.81 -0.63
C ALA A 6 8.57 -16.30 -0.86
N HIS A 7 9.16 -15.76 -1.93
CA HIS A 7 8.96 -14.36 -2.36
C HIS A 7 7.72 -14.17 -3.25
N SER A 8 7.21 -15.24 -3.87
CA SER A 8 5.94 -15.26 -4.62
C SER A 8 5.23 -16.60 -4.42
N LEU A 9 3.90 -16.57 -4.54
CA LEU A 9 3.01 -17.70 -4.28
C LEU A 9 1.94 -17.80 -5.38
N SER A 10 1.52 -19.03 -5.70
CA SER A 10 0.36 -19.26 -6.56
C SER A 10 -0.95 -18.90 -5.85
N THR A 11 -2.06 -18.95 -6.60
CA THR A 11 -3.41 -18.83 -6.03
C THR A 11 -3.56 -19.74 -4.81
N ASN A 12 -4.11 -19.20 -3.73
CA ASN A 12 -4.31 -19.87 -2.44
C ASN A 12 -3.03 -20.43 -1.79
N SER A 13 -1.84 -19.93 -2.18
CA SER A 13 -0.57 -20.34 -1.60
C SER A 13 -0.23 -21.83 -1.78
N GLU A 14 -0.76 -22.46 -2.83
CA GLU A 14 -0.56 -23.90 -3.10
C GLU A 14 0.91 -24.23 -3.44
N TYR A 15 1.59 -23.32 -4.14
CA TYR A 15 2.98 -23.48 -4.57
C TYR A 15 3.80 -22.21 -4.36
N SER A 16 5.09 -22.38 -4.06
CA SER A 16 6.09 -21.31 -4.05
C SER A 16 6.63 -21.08 -5.46
N GLN A 17 6.78 -19.81 -5.84
CA GLN A 17 7.30 -19.40 -7.16
C GLN A 17 8.67 -18.75 -7.00
N VAL A 18 9.60 -19.13 -7.88
CA VAL A 18 10.92 -18.49 -7.97
C VAL A 18 10.75 -17.18 -8.73
N VAL A 19 11.07 -16.07 -8.07
CA VAL A 19 10.98 -14.72 -8.63
C VAL A 19 12.19 -13.91 -8.19
N ASP A 20 12.72 -13.10 -9.09
CA ASP A 20 13.68 -12.04 -8.75
C ASP A 20 12.92 -10.73 -8.54
N LEU A 21 12.90 -10.24 -7.30
CA LEU A 21 12.23 -8.98 -6.94
C LEU A 21 12.94 -7.74 -7.52
N ASN A 22 14.15 -7.89 -8.06
CA ASN A 22 14.89 -6.81 -8.71
C ASN A 22 14.53 -6.63 -10.19
N ASP A 23 13.74 -7.53 -10.77
CA ASP A 23 13.33 -7.45 -12.17
C ASP A 23 12.58 -6.14 -12.45
N SER A 24 13.05 -5.40 -13.45
CA SER A 24 12.45 -4.16 -13.93
C SER A 24 10.96 -4.30 -14.33
N ALA A 25 10.53 -5.48 -14.77
CA ALA A 25 9.13 -5.75 -15.13
C ALA A 25 8.20 -5.75 -13.91
N LEU A 26 8.73 -5.95 -12.70
CA LEU A 26 7.98 -5.95 -11.44
C LEU A 26 8.01 -4.59 -10.73
N LYS A 27 8.77 -3.63 -11.26
CA LYS A 27 8.91 -2.29 -10.71
C LYS A 27 8.06 -1.31 -11.51
N PRO A 28 7.07 -0.64 -10.89
CA PRO A 28 6.37 0.44 -11.57
C PRO A 28 7.33 1.61 -11.85
N GLU A 29 6.92 2.49 -12.76
CA GLU A 29 7.68 3.70 -13.08
C GLU A 29 8.02 4.52 -11.82
N GLY A 30 9.29 4.88 -11.67
CA GLY A 30 9.77 5.68 -10.53
C GLY A 30 9.97 4.92 -9.21
N TRP A 31 9.83 3.58 -9.20
CA TRP A 31 10.02 2.76 -8.00
C TRP A 31 11.39 2.93 -7.33
N ASP A 32 12.47 2.84 -8.11
CA ASP A 32 13.84 2.94 -7.57
C ASP A 32 14.18 4.35 -7.04
N GLY A 33 13.41 5.37 -7.42
CA GLY A 33 13.54 6.74 -6.95
C GLY A 33 12.62 7.10 -5.79
N LEU A 34 11.83 6.15 -5.26
CA LEU A 34 10.86 6.43 -4.20
C LEU A 34 11.57 6.75 -2.88
N THR A 35 11.44 7.99 -2.41
CA THR A 35 11.97 8.44 -1.12
C THR A 35 10.89 8.44 -0.05
N MET A 36 11.25 8.06 1.18
CA MET A 36 10.37 8.19 2.33
C MET A 36 10.02 9.68 2.56
N PRO A 37 8.74 10.06 2.66
CA PRO A 37 8.34 11.46 2.78
C PRO A 37 8.61 12.06 4.17
N HIS A 38 8.83 11.23 5.19
CA HIS A 38 9.11 11.67 6.56
C HIS A 38 10.45 11.14 7.03
N ALA A 39 11.24 11.97 7.71
CA ALA A 39 12.55 11.61 8.21
C ALA A 39 12.43 10.71 9.46
N GLN A 40 13.09 9.56 9.46
CA GLN A 40 13.07 8.59 10.56
C GLN A 40 14.39 8.54 11.36
N LYS A 41 15.30 9.50 11.14
CA LYS A 41 16.70 9.42 11.60
C LYS A 41 16.88 9.67 13.10
N THR A 42 16.01 10.43 13.73
CA THR A 42 16.12 10.75 15.15
C THR A 42 15.29 9.78 16.00
N LYS A 43 15.72 9.52 17.24
CA LYS A 43 14.79 9.04 18.27
C LYS A 43 13.78 10.16 18.48
N SER A 44 12.70 10.10 17.73
CA SER A 44 11.57 11.01 17.85
C SER A 44 11.09 11.00 19.30
N ARG A 45 10.97 12.19 19.89
CA ARG A 45 10.32 12.35 21.18
C ARG A 45 8.90 11.75 21.07
N PRO A 46 8.38 11.04 22.09
CA PRO A 46 6.97 10.64 22.08
C PRO A 46 6.07 11.86 21.78
N GLY A 47 5.35 11.82 20.64
CA GLY A 47 4.51 12.92 20.13
C GLY A 47 5.16 13.85 19.08
N GLU A 48 6.41 13.60 18.64
CA GLU A 48 7.05 14.37 17.55
C GLU A 48 6.66 13.86 16.16
N ASN A 49 6.39 12.57 16.03
CA ASN A 49 5.74 12.03 14.84
C ASN A 49 4.22 12.02 15.07
N ASP A 50 3.45 12.34 14.04
CA ASP A 50 2.04 12.00 13.95
C ASP A 50 1.81 10.53 14.35
N ASP A 51 0.86 10.27 15.24
CA ASP A 51 0.53 8.92 15.68
C ASP A 51 0.18 8.03 14.45
N PRO A 52 0.66 6.77 14.41
CA PRO A 52 0.44 5.89 13.27
C PRO A 52 -1.06 5.63 13.07
N ARG A 53 -1.57 5.99 11.90
CA ARG A 53 -2.96 5.72 11.52
C ARG A 53 -3.10 4.27 11.06
N ILE A 54 -3.73 3.43 11.88
CA ILE A 54 -4.01 2.02 11.53
C ILE A 54 -5.22 1.96 10.59
N ALA A 55 -5.02 1.40 9.40
CA ALA A 55 -6.07 1.26 8.39
C ALA A 55 -6.15 -0.17 7.84
N TYR A 56 -7.37 -0.71 7.80
CA TYR A 56 -7.64 -1.99 7.15
C TYR A 56 -8.06 -1.78 5.71
N SER A 57 -7.41 -2.50 4.79
CA SER A 57 -7.66 -2.36 3.36
C SER A 57 -9.15 -2.50 3.01
N ARG A 58 -9.86 -3.48 3.59
CA ARG A 58 -11.30 -3.69 3.39
C ARG A 58 -12.14 -2.51 3.93
N SER A 59 -11.83 -2.01 5.12
CA SER A 59 -12.61 -0.95 5.78
C SER A 59 -12.50 0.41 5.08
N LEU A 60 -11.39 0.66 4.38
CA LEU A 60 -11.22 1.84 3.54
C LEU A 60 -12.22 1.90 2.36
N ARG A 61 -12.86 0.78 1.97
CA ARG A 61 -13.58 0.69 0.68
C ARG A 61 -15.09 0.53 0.77
N LEU A 62 -15.65 0.27 1.95
CA LEU A 62 -17.07 -0.08 2.13
C LEU A 62 -18.05 1.11 1.97
N GLY A 63 -17.56 2.34 1.83
CA GLY A 63 -18.39 3.54 1.68
C GLY A 63 -18.48 4.14 0.27
N SER A 64 -17.92 3.50 -0.76
CA SER A 64 -17.85 4.08 -2.12
C SER A 64 -18.55 3.22 -3.19
N ASN A 65 -19.23 3.92 -4.12
CA ASN A 65 -20.15 3.45 -5.17
C ASN A 65 -19.90 2.04 -5.76
N PRO A 66 -20.98 1.28 -6.08
CA PRO A 66 -20.90 -0.11 -6.55
C PRO A 66 -20.22 -0.30 -7.92
N PHE A 67 -20.01 0.76 -8.70
CA PHE A 67 -19.39 0.71 -10.04
C PHE A 67 -17.88 0.40 -10.02
N LEU A 68 -17.23 0.44 -8.86
CA LEU A 68 -15.78 0.20 -8.71
C LEU A 68 -15.43 -1.22 -8.23
N ARG A 69 -16.39 -2.15 -8.12
CA ARG A 69 -16.19 -3.46 -7.49
C ARG A 69 -15.10 -4.33 -8.13
N SER A 70 -14.98 -4.36 -9.46
CA SER A 70 -13.92 -5.12 -10.15
C SER A 70 -12.52 -4.55 -9.88
N CYS A 71 -12.43 -3.25 -9.56
CA CYS A 71 -11.19 -2.54 -9.31
C CYS A 71 -10.85 -2.40 -7.82
N ALA A 72 -11.81 -2.70 -6.93
CA ALA A 72 -11.78 -2.39 -5.51
C ALA A 72 -11.13 -3.48 -4.62
N VAL A 73 -10.61 -4.56 -5.20
CA VAL A 73 -10.02 -5.66 -4.42
C VAL A 73 -8.47 -5.62 -4.43
N SER A 74 -7.87 -4.88 -5.37
CA SER A 74 -6.44 -4.89 -5.62
C SER A 74 -5.69 -3.81 -4.83
N ILE A 75 -4.63 -4.18 -4.11
CA ILE A 75 -3.66 -3.27 -3.46
C ILE A 75 -3.08 -2.25 -4.47
N TRP A 76 -2.99 -2.67 -5.74
CA TRP A 76 -2.31 -1.96 -6.81
C TRP A 76 -3.17 -0.99 -7.61
N ARG A 77 -4.48 -0.91 -7.34
CA ARG A 77 -5.33 0.10 -7.99
C ARG A 77 -5.69 1.14 -6.97
N SER A 78 -4.85 2.18 -6.88
CA SER A 78 -5.19 3.37 -6.11
C SER A 78 -6.61 3.82 -6.48
N PRO A 79 -7.50 4.05 -5.51
CA PRO A 79 -8.82 4.57 -5.81
C PRO A 79 -8.64 5.87 -6.62
N PRO A 80 -9.57 6.20 -7.52
CA PRO A 80 -9.44 7.40 -8.34
C PRO A 80 -9.15 8.60 -7.44
N ARG A 81 -8.21 9.48 -7.82
CA ARG A 81 -7.77 10.64 -7.01
C ARG A 81 -8.91 11.55 -6.53
N LYS A 82 -10.08 11.46 -7.19
CA LYS A 82 -11.31 12.19 -6.88
C LYS A 82 -12.25 11.47 -5.90
N ALA A 83 -11.93 10.26 -5.45
CA ALA A 83 -12.72 9.56 -4.44
C ALA A 83 -12.63 10.32 -3.12
N ASN A 84 -13.79 10.53 -2.46
CA ASN A 84 -13.89 11.26 -1.19
C ASN A 84 -12.89 10.77 -0.14
N MET A 85 -12.67 9.45 -0.05
CA MET A 85 -11.66 8.87 0.84
C MET A 85 -10.23 9.36 0.53
N VAL A 86 -9.81 9.35 -0.74
CA VAL A 86 -8.44 9.74 -1.13
C VAL A 86 -8.23 11.23 -0.87
N GLN A 87 -9.23 12.05 -1.12
CA GLN A 87 -9.19 13.48 -0.81
C GLN A 87 -9.12 13.72 0.70
N HIS A 88 -9.88 12.96 1.50
CA HIS A 88 -9.83 13.04 2.95
C HIS A 88 -8.46 12.65 3.50
N LEU A 89 -7.87 11.55 3.02
CA LEU A 89 -6.51 11.15 3.41
C LEU A 89 -5.47 12.20 3.02
N LYS A 90 -5.61 12.84 1.85
CA LYS A 90 -4.74 13.95 1.42
C LYS A 90 -4.88 15.18 2.32
N GLN A 91 -6.08 15.48 2.81
CA GLN A 91 -6.29 16.56 3.78
C GLN A 91 -5.66 16.24 5.13
N LEU A 92 -5.75 14.98 5.58
CA LEU A 92 -5.11 14.55 6.83
C LEU A 92 -3.58 14.60 6.74
N SER A 93 -2.99 14.16 5.62
CA SER A 93 -1.55 14.25 5.43
C SER A 93 -1.03 15.68 5.31
N ALA A 94 -1.87 16.63 4.87
CA ALA A 94 -1.51 18.05 4.76
C ALA A 94 -1.62 18.82 6.09
N ARG A 95 -2.17 18.19 7.14
CA ARG A 95 -2.30 18.76 8.48
C ARG A 95 -1.21 18.28 9.44
N ALA A 96 -0.42 17.30 9.02
CA ALA A 96 0.77 16.80 9.71
C ALA A 96 1.97 17.69 9.35
#